data_AF-A0A1G5B1V6-F1
#
_entry.id   AF-A0A1G5B1V6-F1
#
_cell.length_a   1.000
_cell.length_b   1.000
_cell.length_c   1.000
_cell.angle_alpha   90.00
_cell.angle_beta   90.00
_cell.angle_gamma   90.00
#
_symmetry.space_group_name_H-M   'P 1'
#
loop_
_entity.id
_entity.type
_entity.pdbx_description
1 polymer ?
#
loop_
_entity_poly.entity_id
_entity_poly.type
_entity_poly.pdbx_seq_one_letter_code
_entity_poly.pdbx_strand_id
1 'polypeptide(L)'
;MKTPSFTQADQEALSARGLSEAEAEDQLRTLQEGVPYLTLDRPCTISDGIMRLSPDTIGECIDRYEREAPRRHITKFTPASGAATRMFQDLIRMEKADAFVEPGWIQKKADEGDPSCQALVTFMANLDKFAFYEALSVLSAHEGIPLSRLRDRSHHLRILRYLLNPVGLDYARRPKGLVLFHHAPEGPRTAFEEHLVEAAQYAKGRGDVCRLHFTVSSEHQPRFEALFNHVRQGYESRLGVRFDLHFSTQRSSTDTLALTPDGDPFRQDDGSLLFRPGGHGALLDNLNRLNGDIIFVKNIDNVVPDHLKPPTTRFKKALAGLLLTLQADTFRWLKLLSVPGAPAMIDEALEFGQSCLNLKIPEAIRQASPPHRRSWIIDRLHRPLRVCGVVENNGEAGGGPFWVRHGDQPPSLQIVEGSAVDPSSSRQQKHLRSATHFNPVDLVLGLRDFQGHPFDLRRFTDPEAVFISSKTKGGRDLKALEHPGLWNGGMAHWNTVFVEVPPETFAPVKTVLDLLRDEHRAHLAFRDPGHFWDLPVGAAPAGKEAPK
;
A
#
# COMPACT_ATOMS: atom_id res chain seq x y z
N MET A 1 -20.59 -10.36 30.02
CA MET A 1 -20.40 -10.73 28.60
C MET A 1 -20.47 -12.24 28.50
N LYS A 2 -21.13 -12.79 27.48
CA LYS A 2 -21.05 -14.24 27.20
C LYS A 2 -19.79 -14.46 26.36
N THR A 3 -18.77 -15.10 26.92
CA THR A 3 -17.67 -15.63 26.10
C THR A 3 -18.28 -16.68 25.18
N PRO A 4 -18.22 -16.53 23.86
CA PRO A 4 -18.80 -17.52 22.97
C PRO A 4 -18.03 -18.83 23.15
N SER A 5 -18.75 -19.91 23.47
CA SER A 5 -18.15 -21.24 23.54
C SER A 5 -17.85 -21.70 22.12
N PHE A 6 -16.57 -21.90 21.82
CA PHE A 6 -16.14 -22.52 20.56
C PHE A 6 -16.50 -24.01 20.56
N THR A 7 -17.03 -24.49 19.44
CA THR A 7 -17.21 -25.93 19.22
C THR A 7 -15.87 -26.58 18.90
N GLN A 8 -15.79 -27.92 18.95
CA GLN A 8 -14.59 -28.64 18.52
C GLN A 8 -14.20 -28.31 17.07
N ALA A 9 -15.17 -28.21 16.17
CA ALA A 9 -14.93 -27.82 14.79
C ALA A 9 -14.36 -26.39 14.66
N ASP A 10 -14.77 -25.47 15.54
CA ASP A 10 -14.23 -24.11 15.58
C ASP A 10 -12.76 -24.13 16.05
N GLN A 11 -12.43 -24.91 17.08
CA GLN A 11 -11.06 -25.06 17.60
C GLN A 11 -10.13 -25.69 16.55
N GLU A 12 -10.61 -26.70 15.81
CA GLU A 12 -9.88 -27.28 14.68
C GLU A 12 -9.67 -26.25 13.56
N ALA A 13 -10.67 -25.44 13.23
CA ALA A 13 -10.57 -24.39 12.22
C ALA A 13 -9.61 -23.25 12.60
N LEU A 14 -9.58 -22.87 13.88
CA LEU A 14 -8.63 -21.91 14.45
C LEU A 14 -7.20 -22.45 14.41
N SER A 15 -7.00 -23.67 14.90
CA SER A 15 -5.69 -24.34 14.92
C SER A 15 -5.13 -24.52 13.50
N ALA A 16 -5.96 -24.93 12.54
CA ALA A 16 -5.57 -25.06 11.13
C ALA A 16 -5.10 -23.74 10.50
N ARG A 17 -5.53 -22.59 11.04
CA ARG A 17 -5.08 -21.26 10.62
C ARG A 17 -3.89 -20.74 11.40
N GLY A 18 -3.52 -21.39 12.50
CA GLY A 18 -2.48 -20.95 13.43
C GLY A 18 -2.94 -19.87 14.41
N LEU A 19 -4.24 -19.83 14.72
CA LEU A 19 -4.82 -18.96 15.76
C LEU A 19 -5.06 -19.80 17.02
N SER A 20 -4.65 -19.27 18.17
CA SER A 20 -5.01 -19.83 19.48
C SER A 20 -6.42 -19.42 19.88
N GLU A 21 -7.04 -20.21 20.76
CA GLU A 21 -8.36 -19.89 21.33
C GLU A 21 -8.33 -18.56 22.09
N ALA A 22 -7.26 -18.28 22.84
CA ALA A 22 -7.08 -17.02 23.55
C ALA A 22 -7.01 -15.80 22.62
N GLU A 23 -6.32 -15.91 21.48
CA GLU A 23 -6.28 -14.85 20.46
C GLU A 23 -7.67 -14.65 19.83
N ALA A 24 -8.39 -15.73 19.56
CA ALA A 24 -9.75 -15.66 19.02
C ALA A 24 -10.73 -14.98 20.00
N GLU A 25 -10.66 -15.34 21.29
CA GLU A 25 -11.45 -14.71 22.34
C GLU A 25 -11.14 -13.22 22.48
N ASP A 26 -9.86 -12.84 22.42
CA ASP A 26 -9.43 -11.44 22.45
C ASP A 26 -9.99 -10.65 21.26
N GLN A 27 -9.88 -11.18 20.04
CA GLN A 27 -10.47 -10.55 18.85
C GLN A 27 -11.98 -10.33 18.99
N LEU A 28 -12.71 -11.32 19.51
CA LEU A 28 -14.16 -11.21 19.71
C LEU A 28 -14.51 -10.19 20.79
N ARG A 29 -13.75 -10.15 21.89
CA ARG A 29 -13.90 -9.13 22.94
C ARG A 29 -13.69 -7.73 22.37
N THR A 30 -12.60 -7.50 21.64
CA THR A 30 -12.33 -6.20 20.98
C THR A 30 -13.44 -5.81 20.02
N LEU A 31 -13.97 -6.76 19.23
CA LEU A 31 -15.09 -6.49 18.32
C LEU A 31 -16.40 -6.13 19.06
N GLN A 32 -16.62 -6.69 20.25
CA GLN A 32 -17.79 -6.40 21.09
C GLN A 32 -17.67 -5.06 21.82
N GLU A 33 -16.51 -4.80 22.42
CA GLU A 33 -16.24 -3.59 23.21
C GLU A 33 -16.01 -2.35 22.35
N GLY A 34 -15.53 -2.55 21.13
CA GLY A 34 -15.09 -1.48 20.24
C GLY A 34 -13.62 -1.12 20.48
N VAL A 35 -13.13 -0.17 19.68
CA VAL A 35 -11.75 0.31 19.74
C VAL A 35 -11.73 1.77 20.20
N PRO A 36 -10.78 2.17 21.06
CA PRO A 36 -10.64 3.57 21.44
C PRO A 36 -10.27 4.41 20.22
N TYR A 37 -10.87 5.59 20.11
CA TYR A 37 -10.46 6.56 19.09
C TYR A 37 -9.11 7.18 19.45
N LEU A 38 -8.28 7.43 18.43
CA LEU A 38 -7.03 8.17 18.60
C LEU A 38 -7.31 9.60 19.03
N THR A 39 -6.49 10.11 19.94
CA THR A 39 -6.52 11.50 20.35
C THR A 39 -5.46 12.29 19.58
N LEU A 40 -5.90 13.06 18.59
CA LEU A 40 -5.05 14.02 17.89
C LEU A 40 -4.71 15.19 18.81
N ASP A 41 -3.44 15.54 18.86
CA ASP A 41 -2.95 16.78 19.46
C ASP A 41 -3.09 17.93 18.46
N ARG A 42 -2.56 17.75 17.24
CA ARG A 42 -2.66 18.67 16.09
C ARG A 42 -2.15 18.01 14.79
N PRO A 43 -2.57 18.50 13.60
CA PRO A 43 -1.95 18.07 12.34
C PRO A 43 -0.48 18.48 12.29
N CYS A 44 0.34 17.71 11.56
CA CYS A 44 1.69 18.16 11.27
C CYS A 44 1.67 19.24 10.19
N THR A 45 2.62 20.16 10.26
CA THR A 45 2.85 21.20 9.26
C THR A 45 4.34 21.28 8.94
N ILE A 46 4.70 22.01 7.89
CA ILE A 46 6.10 22.40 7.68
C ILE A 46 6.59 23.10 8.95
N SER A 47 7.79 22.72 9.41
CA SER A 47 8.41 23.19 10.66
C SER A 47 7.76 22.70 11.95
N ASP A 48 6.69 21.89 11.88
CA ASP A 48 6.13 21.17 13.03
C ASP A 48 5.74 19.74 12.64
N GLY A 49 6.73 18.84 12.69
CA GLY A 49 6.57 17.43 12.36
C GLY A 49 6.82 17.06 10.89
N ILE A 50 6.79 18.03 9.97
CA ILE A 50 7.15 17.83 8.55
C ILE A 50 8.41 18.66 8.22
N MET A 51 9.39 17.97 7.65
CA MET A 51 10.63 18.55 7.14
C MET A 51 10.47 18.95 5.67
N ARG A 52 10.91 20.16 5.33
CA ARG A 52 11.08 20.59 3.93
C ARG A 52 12.57 20.62 3.63
N LEU A 53 13.02 19.81 2.66
CA LEU A 53 14.42 19.76 2.27
C LEU A 53 14.75 20.90 1.32
N SER A 54 15.90 21.55 1.53
CA SER A 54 16.42 22.52 0.56
C SER A 54 16.95 21.78 -0.69
N PRO A 55 17.09 22.47 -1.83
CA PRO A 55 17.71 21.88 -3.03
C PRO A 55 19.10 21.29 -2.76
N ASP A 56 19.92 21.95 -1.92
CA ASP A 56 21.26 21.50 -1.55
C ASP A 56 21.20 20.22 -0.71
N THR A 57 20.34 20.20 0.33
CA THR A 57 20.15 19.00 1.17
C THR A 57 19.61 17.83 0.36
N ILE A 58 18.75 18.07 -0.63
CA ILE A 58 18.32 17.03 -1.58
C ILE A 58 19.52 16.45 -2.33
N GLY A 59 20.41 17.31 -2.86
CA GLY A 59 21.64 16.90 -3.53
C GLY A 59 22.54 16.05 -2.63
N GLU A 60 22.84 16.54 -1.43
CA GLU A 60 23.66 15.82 -0.44
C GLU A 60 23.09 14.45 -0.07
N CYS A 61 21.76 14.37 0.10
CA CYS A 61 21.09 13.11 0.39
C CYS A 61 21.20 12.13 -0.79
N ILE A 62 20.99 12.61 -2.02
CA ILE A 62 21.13 11.79 -3.23
C ILE A 62 22.57 11.27 -3.35
N ASP A 63 23.57 12.13 -3.22
CA ASP A 63 24.99 11.76 -3.32
C ASP A 63 25.37 10.71 -2.27
N ARG A 64 24.89 10.89 -1.03
CA ARG A 64 25.08 9.91 0.04
C ARG A 64 24.43 8.58 -0.33
N TYR A 65 23.20 8.60 -0.82
CA TYR A 65 22.48 7.39 -1.20
C TYR A 65 23.21 6.65 -2.32
N GLU A 66 23.59 7.34 -3.39
CA GLU A 66 24.26 6.73 -4.55
C GLU A 66 25.63 6.13 -4.19
N ARG A 67 26.35 6.75 -3.25
CA ARG A 67 27.61 6.20 -2.71
C ARG A 67 27.40 4.94 -1.88
N GLU A 68 26.33 4.87 -1.10
CA GLU A 68 26.09 3.77 -0.16
C GLU A 68 25.31 2.60 -0.78
N ALA A 69 24.36 2.86 -1.68
CA ALA A 69 23.45 1.88 -2.27
C ALA A 69 24.15 0.63 -2.84
N PRO A 70 25.28 0.73 -3.56
CA PRO A 70 26.01 -0.43 -4.08
C PRO A 70 26.54 -1.40 -2.99
N ARG A 71 26.55 -0.98 -1.72
CA ARG A 71 27.00 -1.78 -0.57
C ARG A 71 25.84 -2.32 0.26
N ARG A 72 24.60 -1.95 -0.05
CA ARG A 72 23.41 -2.26 0.77
C ARG A 72 22.51 -3.31 0.12
N HIS A 73 21.86 -4.09 0.97
CA HIS A 73 20.72 -4.91 0.59
C HIS A 73 19.46 -4.03 0.53
N ILE A 74 19.15 -3.55 -0.68
CA ILE A 74 17.99 -2.69 -0.93
C ILE A 74 16.85 -3.54 -1.49
N THR A 75 15.65 -3.36 -0.95
CA THR A 75 14.43 -4.04 -1.40
C THR A 75 13.31 -3.04 -1.66
N LYS A 76 12.61 -3.18 -2.80
CA LYS A 76 11.34 -2.49 -3.06
C LYS A 76 10.18 -3.40 -2.68
N PHE A 77 9.47 -3.06 -1.61
CA PHE A 77 8.28 -3.75 -1.12
C PHE A 77 7.01 -3.10 -1.68
N THR A 78 6.15 -3.88 -2.33
CA THR A 78 4.94 -3.37 -2.97
C THR A 78 3.72 -4.21 -2.60
N PRO A 79 2.77 -3.66 -1.82
CA PRO A 79 1.48 -4.29 -1.61
C PRO A 79 0.67 -4.37 -2.91
N ALA A 80 0.33 -5.57 -3.36
CA ALA A 80 -0.31 -5.83 -4.66
C ALA A 80 -1.44 -6.87 -4.62
N SER A 81 -1.98 -7.19 -3.43
CA SER A 81 -3.00 -8.23 -3.23
C SER A 81 -4.43 -7.75 -3.54
N GLY A 82 -4.66 -6.44 -3.62
CA GLY A 82 -5.98 -5.87 -3.86
C GLY A 82 -6.48 -6.10 -5.29
N ALA A 83 -7.70 -6.65 -5.40
CA ALA A 83 -8.41 -6.77 -6.67
C ALA A 83 -8.74 -5.39 -7.27
N ALA A 84 -8.71 -5.30 -8.59
CA ALA A 84 -9.11 -4.11 -9.35
C ALA A 84 -10.65 -3.94 -9.40
N THR A 85 -11.43 -4.78 -8.73
CA THR A 85 -12.90 -4.71 -8.73
C THR A 85 -13.43 -3.31 -8.41
N ARG A 86 -12.82 -2.62 -7.43
CA ARG A 86 -13.18 -1.21 -7.10
C ARG A 86 -12.85 -0.23 -8.24
N MET A 87 -11.75 -0.45 -8.94
CA MET A 87 -11.33 0.36 -10.09
C MET A 87 -12.34 0.28 -11.25
N PHE A 88 -12.99 -0.87 -11.42
CA PHE A 88 -13.99 -1.10 -12.45
C PHE A 88 -15.44 -1.09 -11.92
N GLN A 89 -15.67 -0.65 -10.68
CA GLN A 89 -16.96 -0.85 -9.98
C GLN A 89 -18.15 -0.24 -10.73
N ASP A 90 -17.99 0.95 -11.31
CA ASP A 90 -19.05 1.60 -12.08
C ASP A 90 -19.36 0.85 -13.38
N LEU A 91 -18.33 0.37 -14.08
CA LEU A 91 -18.54 -0.44 -15.29
C LEU A 91 -19.17 -1.80 -14.97
N ILE A 92 -18.81 -2.42 -13.84
CA ILE A 92 -19.43 -3.67 -13.36
C ILE A 92 -20.91 -3.44 -13.01
N ARG A 93 -21.26 -2.30 -12.39
CA ARG A 93 -22.67 -1.95 -12.14
C ARG A 93 -23.43 -1.81 -13.45
N MET A 94 -22.84 -1.13 -14.43
CA MET A 94 -23.46 -0.95 -15.75
C MET A 94 -23.60 -2.26 -16.53
N GLU A 95 -22.69 -3.22 -16.35
CA GLU A 95 -22.82 -4.55 -16.95
C GLU A 95 -23.94 -5.39 -16.29
N LYS A 96 -24.09 -5.30 -14.97
CA LYS A 96 -25.05 -6.11 -14.18
C LYS A 96 -26.45 -5.54 -14.14
N ALA A 97 -26.58 -4.22 -14.28
CA ALA A 97 -27.88 -3.63 -14.51
C ALA A 97 -28.38 -4.21 -15.83
N ASP A 98 -29.29 -5.18 -15.79
CA ASP A 98 -30.14 -5.63 -16.90
C ASP A 98 -30.95 -4.47 -17.55
N ALA A 99 -30.62 -3.22 -17.21
CA ALA A 99 -31.13 -2.01 -17.79
C ALA A 99 -30.91 -2.09 -19.30
N PHE A 100 -32.03 -2.19 -20.00
CA PHE A 100 -32.20 -1.91 -21.42
C PHE A 100 -31.41 -0.67 -21.83
N VAL A 101 -30.18 -0.88 -22.29
CA VAL A 101 -29.24 0.20 -22.60
C VAL A 101 -29.54 0.82 -23.96
N GLU A 102 -30.63 1.55 -24.10
CA GLU A 102 -30.69 2.53 -25.19
C GLU A 102 -29.61 3.60 -24.92
N PRO A 103 -28.70 3.90 -25.87
CA PRO A 103 -27.66 4.92 -25.68
C PRO A 103 -28.24 6.27 -25.18
N GLY A 104 -29.45 6.60 -25.63
CA GLY A 104 -30.19 7.78 -25.15
C GLY A 104 -30.59 7.73 -23.68
N TRP A 105 -30.86 6.56 -23.10
CA TRP A 105 -31.16 6.43 -21.66
C TRP A 105 -29.91 6.62 -20.81
N ILE A 106 -28.77 6.02 -21.18
CA ILE A 106 -27.50 6.25 -20.47
C ILE A 106 -27.17 7.73 -20.54
N GLN A 107 -27.21 8.32 -21.74
CA GLN A 107 -26.85 9.73 -21.92
C GLN A 107 -27.75 10.60 -21.06
N LYS A 108 -29.07 10.38 -21.09
CA LYS A 108 -30.02 11.10 -20.23
C LYS A 108 -29.69 10.94 -18.74
N LYS A 109 -29.38 9.72 -18.27
CA LYS A 109 -29.03 9.47 -16.87
C LYS A 109 -27.70 10.11 -16.48
N ALA A 110 -26.72 10.11 -17.38
CA ALA A 110 -25.45 10.78 -17.20
C ALA A 110 -25.64 12.31 -17.10
N ASP A 111 -26.49 12.88 -17.96
CA ASP A 111 -26.87 14.30 -17.94
C ASP A 111 -27.66 14.66 -16.65
N GLU A 112 -28.45 13.73 -16.12
CA GLU A 112 -29.13 13.83 -14.82
C GLU A 112 -28.18 13.66 -13.60
N GLY A 113 -26.90 13.35 -13.83
CA GLY A 113 -25.89 13.26 -12.77
C GLY A 113 -25.64 11.86 -12.21
N ASP A 114 -26.10 10.78 -12.86
CA ASP A 114 -25.80 9.40 -12.43
C ASP A 114 -24.30 9.07 -12.64
N PRO A 115 -23.53 8.80 -11.55
CA PRO A 115 -22.08 8.62 -11.66
C PRO A 115 -21.66 7.43 -12.52
N SER A 116 -22.38 6.30 -12.43
CA SER A 116 -22.00 5.09 -13.18
C SER A 116 -22.31 5.24 -14.68
N CYS A 117 -23.39 5.94 -15.04
CA CYS A 117 -23.70 6.29 -16.43
C CYS A 117 -22.67 7.28 -17.00
N GLN A 118 -22.30 8.32 -16.24
CA GLN A 118 -21.22 9.26 -16.63
C GLN A 118 -19.89 8.54 -16.85
N ALA A 119 -19.57 7.59 -15.97
CA ALA A 119 -18.35 6.81 -16.08
C ALA A 119 -18.34 5.96 -17.36
N LEU A 120 -19.46 5.29 -17.70
CA LEU A 120 -19.58 4.51 -18.92
C LEU A 120 -19.49 5.36 -20.18
N VAL A 121 -20.18 6.51 -20.25
CA VAL A 121 -20.11 7.44 -21.39
C VAL A 121 -18.66 7.89 -21.61
N THR A 122 -18.00 8.32 -20.53
CA THR A 122 -16.61 8.78 -20.59
C THR A 122 -15.67 7.66 -21.01
N PHE A 123 -15.85 6.46 -20.46
CA PHE A 123 -15.05 5.27 -20.81
C PHE A 123 -15.18 4.94 -22.31
N MET A 124 -16.40 4.83 -22.83
CA MET A 124 -16.64 4.47 -24.23
C MET A 124 -16.11 5.53 -25.20
N ALA A 125 -16.27 6.82 -24.86
CA ALA A 125 -15.76 7.93 -25.68
C ALA A 125 -14.22 8.01 -25.73
N ASN A 126 -13.52 7.35 -24.81
CA ASN A 126 -12.06 7.37 -24.71
C ASN A 126 -11.43 5.97 -24.78
N LEU A 127 -12.19 4.98 -25.28
CA LEU A 127 -11.78 3.57 -25.25
C LEU A 127 -10.42 3.33 -25.94
N ASP A 128 -10.14 4.08 -27.01
CA ASP A 128 -8.91 4.05 -27.80
C ASP A 128 -7.68 4.61 -27.07
N LYS A 129 -7.87 5.34 -25.97
CA LYS A 129 -6.77 5.94 -25.20
C LYS A 129 -6.15 4.98 -24.19
N PHE A 130 -6.86 3.93 -23.78
CA PHE A 130 -6.37 3.00 -22.77
C PHE A 130 -5.28 2.06 -23.31
N ALA A 131 -4.29 1.74 -22.48
CA ALA A 131 -3.20 0.82 -22.83
C ALA A 131 -3.67 -0.60 -23.20
N PHE A 132 -4.84 -1.01 -22.71
CA PHE A 132 -5.46 -2.30 -23.03
C PHE A 132 -6.35 -2.28 -24.28
N TYR A 133 -6.43 -1.17 -25.03
CA TYR A 133 -7.27 -1.09 -26.24
C TYR A 133 -6.88 -2.13 -27.29
N GLU A 134 -5.59 -2.31 -27.55
CA GLU A 134 -5.10 -3.29 -28.54
C GLU A 134 -5.44 -4.72 -28.12
N ALA A 135 -5.28 -5.04 -26.84
CA ALA A 135 -5.65 -6.34 -26.29
C ALA A 135 -7.16 -6.62 -26.45
N LEU A 136 -8.01 -5.62 -26.23
CA LEU A 136 -9.46 -5.74 -26.52
C LEU A 136 -9.73 -5.87 -28.03
N SER A 137 -8.97 -5.17 -28.88
CA SER A 137 -9.12 -5.19 -30.34
C SER A 137 -8.88 -6.57 -30.90
N VAL A 138 -7.82 -7.24 -30.44
CA VAL A 138 -7.46 -8.61 -30.84
C VAL A 138 -8.57 -9.58 -30.45
N LEU A 139 -9.04 -9.54 -29.20
CA LEU A 139 -10.15 -10.38 -28.73
C LEU A 139 -11.42 -10.21 -29.57
N SER A 140 -11.76 -8.97 -29.91
CA SER A 140 -12.92 -8.67 -30.74
C SER A 140 -12.75 -9.15 -32.20
N ALA A 141 -11.54 -9.04 -32.75
CA ALA A 141 -11.22 -9.45 -34.12
C ALA A 141 -11.27 -10.98 -34.31
N HIS A 142 -10.83 -11.76 -33.32
CA HIS A 142 -10.96 -13.22 -33.33
C HIS A 142 -12.42 -13.69 -33.48
N GLU A 143 -13.36 -12.85 -33.09
CA GLU A 143 -14.79 -13.11 -33.18
C GLU A 143 -15.47 -12.44 -34.39
N GLY A 144 -14.67 -11.93 -35.34
CA GLY A 144 -15.13 -11.41 -36.62
C GLY A 144 -15.68 -9.98 -36.61
N ILE A 145 -15.61 -9.25 -35.50
CA ILE A 145 -16.09 -7.86 -35.41
C ILE A 145 -14.99 -6.93 -34.91
N PRO A 146 -14.40 -6.07 -35.76
CA PRO A 146 -13.41 -5.07 -35.33
C PRO A 146 -13.98 -4.10 -34.28
N LEU A 147 -13.21 -3.77 -33.24
CA LEU A 147 -13.60 -2.78 -32.21
C LEU A 147 -14.04 -1.43 -32.82
N SER A 148 -13.45 -1.03 -33.94
CA SER A 148 -13.79 0.22 -34.64
C SER A 148 -15.21 0.27 -35.22
N ARG A 149 -15.86 -0.90 -35.35
CA ARG A 149 -17.27 -1.05 -35.79
C ARG A 149 -18.25 -1.15 -34.63
N LEU A 150 -17.76 -1.28 -33.40
CA LEU A 150 -18.55 -1.36 -32.17
C LEU A 150 -19.00 0.03 -31.73
N ARG A 151 -20.06 0.57 -32.35
CA ARG A 151 -20.57 1.94 -32.09
C ARG A 151 -22.00 2.00 -31.53
N ASP A 152 -22.66 0.86 -31.36
CA ASP A 152 -24.06 0.78 -30.91
C ASP A 152 -24.26 -0.05 -29.63
N ARG A 153 -25.52 -0.05 -29.15
CA ARG A 153 -26.04 -0.69 -27.93
C ARG A 153 -25.52 -2.11 -27.66
N SER A 154 -25.52 -2.98 -28.67
CA SER A 154 -25.14 -4.39 -28.52
C SER A 154 -23.64 -4.55 -28.23
N HIS A 155 -22.86 -3.55 -28.64
CA HIS A 155 -21.43 -3.59 -28.60
C HIS A 155 -20.84 -3.07 -27.29
N HIS A 156 -21.49 -2.13 -26.59
CA HIS A 156 -21.06 -1.68 -25.26
C HIS A 156 -21.05 -2.82 -24.25
N LEU A 157 -22.13 -3.61 -24.17
CA LEU A 157 -22.21 -4.77 -23.29
C LEU A 157 -21.14 -5.82 -23.64
N ARG A 158 -20.88 -6.01 -24.94
CA ARG A 158 -19.83 -6.93 -25.41
C ARG A 158 -18.43 -6.46 -24.99
N ILE A 159 -18.12 -5.18 -25.14
CA ILE A 159 -16.85 -4.57 -24.68
C ILE A 159 -16.70 -4.76 -23.18
N LEU A 160 -17.75 -4.45 -22.39
CA LEU A 160 -17.71 -4.65 -20.94
C LEU A 160 -17.47 -6.13 -20.58
N ARG A 161 -18.12 -7.07 -21.27
CA ARG A 161 -17.90 -8.50 -21.06
C ARG A 161 -16.47 -8.94 -21.37
N TYR A 162 -15.89 -8.48 -22.49
CA TYR A 162 -14.49 -8.79 -22.81
C TYR A 162 -13.52 -8.13 -21.84
N LEU A 163 -13.81 -6.93 -21.33
CA LEU A 163 -12.95 -6.25 -20.37
C LEU A 163 -13.00 -6.94 -18.99
N LEU A 164 -14.20 -7.21 -18.49
CA LEU A 164 -14.43 -7.51 -17.08
C LEU A 164 -14.39 -9.01 -16.76
N ASN A 165 -14.73 -9.88 -17.71
CA ASN A 165 -14.98 -11.30 -17.46
C ASN A 165 -13.91 -12.23 -18.06
N PRO A 166 -13.87 -13.52 -17.63
CA PRO A 166 -12.93 -14.52 -18.13
C PRO A 166 -12.97 -14.80 -19.65
N VAL A 167 -14.04 -14.39 -20.34
CA VAL A 167 -14.12 -14.49 -21.80
C VAL A 167 -13.15 -13.54 -22.52
N GLY A 168 -12.55 -12.58 -21.80
CA GLY A 168 -11.50 -11.71 -22.32
C GLY A 168 -10.42 -11.41 -21.27
N LEU A 169 -10.22 -10.12 -20.97
CA LEU A 169 -9.16 -9.63 -20.11
C LEU A 169 -9.37 -9.94 -18.63
N ASP A 170 -10.59 -10.25 -18.18
CA ASP A 170 -10.88 -10.65 -16.80
C ASP A 170 -10.53 -9.59 -15.73
N TYR A 171 -10.54 -8.31 -16.09
CA TYR A 171 -10.02 -7.24 -15.22
C TYR A 171 -10.84 -7.00 -13.94
N ALA A 172 -12.12 -7.40 -13.89
CA ALA A 172 -12.91 -7.28 -12.67
C ALA A 172 -12.37 -8.17 -11.53
N ARG A 173 -11.71 -9.28 -11.88
CA ARG A 173 -11.15 -10.25 -10.93
C ARG A 173 -9.63 -10.18 -10.82
N ARG A 174 -8.93 -9.46 -11.69
CA ARG A 174 -7.47 -9.31 -11.59
C ARG A 174 -7.06 -8.30 -10.51
N PRO A 175 -5.88 -8.47 -9.89
CA PRO A 175 -5.26 -7.43 -9.10
C PRO A 175 -4.76 -6.30 -10.01
N LYS A 176 -4.72 -5.06 -9.50
CA LYS A 176 -4.28 -3.89 -10.28
C LYS A 176 -2.89 -4.07 -10.91
N GLY A 177 -2.00 -4.81 -10.23
CA GLY A 177 -0.68 -5.14 -10.75
C GLY A 177 -0.68 -5.84 -12.11
N LEU A 178 -1.77 -6.53 -12.49
CA LEU A 178 -1.92 -7.26 -13.76
C LEU A 178 -2.81 -6.53 -14.79
N VAL A 179 -3.13 -5.25 -14.55
CA VAL A 179 -3.88 -4.39 -15.46
C VAL A 179 -2.90 -3.51 -16.23
N LEU A 180 -3.10 -3.39 -17.55
CA LEU A 180 -2.31 -2.49 -18.39
C LEU A 180 -2.63 -1.03 -18.05
N PHE A 181 -1.62 -0.29 -17.61
CA PHE A 181 -1.76 1.10 -17.17
C PHE A 181 -1.28 2.06 -18.25
N HIS A 182 -0.10 1.82 -18.81
CA HIS A 182 0.55 2.80 -19.67
C HIS A 182 0.96 2.21 -21.01
N HIS A 183 0.92 3.07 -22.03
CA HIS A 183 1.61 2.83 -23.29
C HIS A 183 3.11 3.06 -23.08
N ALA A 184 3.94 2.17 -23.60
CA ALA A 184 5.39 2.37 -23.66
C ALA A 184 5.91 2.05 -25.07
N PRO A 185 7.11 2.54 -25.45
CA PRO A 185 7.68 2.30 -26.77
C PRO A 185 7.83 0.82 -27.13
N GLU A 186 8.03 -0.04 -26.13
CA GLU A 186 8.14 -1.49 -26.31
C GLU A 186 6.80 -2.23 -26.25
N GLY A 187 5.67 -1.52 -26.06
CA GLY A 187 4.35 -2.10 -25.83
C GLY A 187 3.67 -1.59 -24.56
N PRO A 188 2.39 -1.92 -24.35
CA PRO A 188 1.67 -1.51 -23.15
C PRO A 188 2.21 -2.25 -21.92
N ARG A 189 2.36 -1.53 -20.80
CA ARG A 189 2.88 -2.07 -19.54
C ARG A 189 1.79 -2.20 -18.49
N THR A 190 1.86 -3.29 -17.73
CA THR A 190 1.09 -3.43 -16.49
C THR A 190 1.64 -2.54 -15.38
N ALA A 191 0.82 -2.27 -14.36
CA ALA A 191 1.30 -1.60 -13.16
C ALA A 191 2.48 -2.35 -12.49
N PHE A 192 2.49 -3.69 -12.53
CA PHE A 192 3.62 -4.50 -12.04
C PHE A 192 4.93 -4.23 -12.80
N GLU A 193 4.86 -4.15 -14.11
CA GLU A 193 6.04 -3.87 -14.94
C GLU A 193 6.60 -2.47 -14.68
N GLU A 194 5.75 -1.48 -14.43
CA GLU A 194 6.20 -0.14 -14.05
C GLU A 194 6.99 -0.14 -12.73
N HIS A 195 6.64 -1.04 -11.80
CA HIS A 195 7.44 -1.22 -10.59
C HIS A 195 8.83 -1.78 -10.86
N LEU A 196 9.01 -2.65 -11.87
CA LEU A 196 10.32 -3.15 -12.30
C LEU A 196 11.19 -2.01 -12.85
N VAL A 197 10.60 -1.18 -13.72
CA VAL A 197 11.29 -0.03 -14.32
C VAL A 197 11.73 0.97 -13.26
N GLU A 198 10.83 1.34 -12.34
CA GLU A 198 11.18 2.20 -11.22
C GLU A 198 12.27 1.61 -10.31
N ALA A 199 12.23 0.29 -10.05
CA ALA A 199 13.21 -0.36 -9.18
C ALA A 199 14.63 -0.27 -9.76
N ALA A 200 14.79 -0.29 -11.09
CA ALA A 200 16.08 -0.07 -11.72
C ALA A 200 16.65 1.34 -11.48
N GLN A 201 15.78 2.35 -11.27
CA GLN A 201 16.20 3.74 -11.12
C GLN A 201 16.70 4.09 -9.72
N TYR A 202 16.13 3.46 -8.69
CA TYR A 202 16.48 3.80 -7.31
C TYR A 202 16.66 2.60 -6.37
N ALA A 203 16.30 1.37 -6.73
CA ALA A 203 16.40 0.20 -5.84
C ALA A 203 17.54 -0.77 -6.23
N LYS A 204 18.46 -0.34 -7.10
CA LYS A 204 19.65 -1.10 -7.46
C LYS A 204 20.67 -1.08 -6.33
N GLY A 205 20.88 -2.21 -5.68
CA GLY A 205 21.79 -2.35 -4.54
C GLY A 205 23.01 -3.21 -4.83
N ARG A 206 23.48 -3.89 -3.78
CA ARG A 206 24.66 -4.76 -3.84
C ARG A 206 24.60 -5.78 -4.97
N GLY A 207 25.63 -5.76 -5.83
CA GLY A 207 25.82 -6.67 -6.97
C GLY A 207 24.96 -6.34 -8.19
N ASP A 208 24.56 -5.07 -8.34
CA ASP A 208 23.66 -4.57 -9.38
C ASP A 208 22.31 -5.32 -9.43
N VAL A 209 21.86 -5.75 -8.24
CA VAL A 209 20.60 -6.46 -8.06
C VAL A 209 19.52 -5.50 -7.56
N CYS A 210 18.41 -5.45 -8.30
CA CYS A 210 17.16 -4.86 -7.87
C CYS A 210 16.32 -5.93 -7.19
N ARG A 211 16.22 -5.87 -5.85
CA ARG A 211 15.35 -6.79 -5.10
C ARG A 211 13.95 -6.22 -5.03
N LEU A 212 12.97 -7.00 -5.41
CA LEU A 212 11.56 -6.64 -5.31
C LEU A 212 10.81 -7.68 -4.50
N HIS A 213 9.85 -7.22 -3.72
CA HIS A 213 8.98 -8.07 -2.94
C HIS A 213 7.53 -7.60 -3.11
N PHE A 214 6.68 -8.45 -3.66
CA PHE A 214 5.26 -8.16 -3.82
C PHE A 214 4.41 -9.00 -2.88
N THR A 215 3.46 -8.38 -2.20
CA THR A 215 2.43 -9.14 -1.48
C THR A 215 1.22 -9.33 -2.35
N VAL A 216 0.91 -10.57 -2.71
CA VAL A 216 -0.15 -10.94 -3.67
C VAL A 216 -1.12 -11.93 -3.02
N SER A 217 -2.29 -12.15 -3.62
CA SER A 217 -3.16 -13.25 -3.20
C SER A 217 -2.63 -14.58 -3.74
N SER A 218 -2.84 -15.68 -3.00
CA SER A 218 -2.43 -17.02 -3.44
C SER A 218 -3.03 -17.39 -4.81
N GLU A 219 -4.26 -16.93 -5.07
CA GLU A 219 -4.97 -17.13 -6.34
C GLU A 219 -4.24 -16.48 -7.53
N HIS A 220 -3.63 -15.31 -7.34
CA HIS A 220 -3.04 -14.54 -8.43
C HIS A 220 -1.52 -14.66 -8.53
N GLN A 221 -0.85 -15.23 -7.52
CA GLN A 221 0.61 -15.41 -7.54
C GLN A 221 1.12 -16.09 -8.82
N PRO A 222 0.52 -17.21 -9.32
CA PRO A 222 1.00 -17.83 -10.55
C PRO A 222 0.94 -16.91 -11.78
N ARG A 223 -0.04 -15.99 -11.83
CA ARG A 223 -0.18 -15.03 -12.94
C ARG A 223 0.94 -13.97 -12.91
N PHE A 224 1.33 -13.51 -11.72
CA PHE A 224 2.47 -12.61 -11.57
C PHE A 224 3.80 -13.29 -11.92
N GLU A 225 4.00 -14.54 -11.48
CA GLU A 225 5.18 -15.33 -11.83
C GLU A 225 5.29 -15.53 -13.34
N ALA A 226 4.19 -15.89 -14.00
CA ALA A 226 4.13 -16.03 -15.45
C ALA A 226 4.49 -14.72 -16.18
N LEU A 227 3.90 -13.59 -15.75
CA LEU A 227 4.22 -12.28 -16.32
C LEU A 227 5.70 -11.92 -16.11
N PHE A 228 6.23 -12.08 -14.90
CA PHE A 228 7.63 -11.79 -14.61
C PHE A 228 8.56 -12.65 -15.48
N ASN A 229 8.32 -13.96 -15.56
CA ASN A 229 9.15 -14.85 -16.38
C ASN A 229 9.13 -14.48 -17.87
N HIS A 230 7.98 -14.00 -18.37
CA HIS A 230 7.86 -13.52 -19.75
C HIS A 230 8.67 -12.24 -20.00
N VAL A 231 8.60 -11.26 -19.09
CA VAL A 231 9.16 -9.93 -19.33
C VAL A 231 10.60 -9.73 -18.80
N ARG A 232 11.05 -10.59 -17.88
CA ARG A 232 12.28 -10.40 -17.10
C ARG A 232 13.50 -10.12 -17.98
N GLN A 233 13.78 -10.98 -18.95
CA GLN A 233 14.99 -10.88 -19.76
C GLN A 233 15.03 -9.57 -20.56
N GLY A 234 13.89 -9.15 -21.09
CA GLY A 234 13.76 -7.88 -21.83
C GLY A 234 14.09 -6.68 -20.94
N TYR A 235 13.51 -6.62 -19.73
CA TYR A 235 13.79 -5.52 -18.80
C TYR A 235 15.21 -5.58 -18.21
N GLU A 236 15.74 -6.75 -17.85
CA GLU A 236 17.13 -6.89 -17.34
C GLU A 236 18.14 -6.39 -18.37
N SER A 237 17.98 -6.78 -19.64
CA SER A 237 18.85 -6.35 -20.74
C SER A 237 18.72 -4.84 -21.00
N ARG A 238 17.50 -4.31 -21.03
CA ARG A 238 17.25 -2.90 -21.35
C ARG A 238 17.71 -1.96 -20.25
N LEU A 239 17.52 -2.35 -18.99
CA LEU A 239 17.78 -1.51 -17.82
C LEU A 239 19.17 -1.73 -17.22
N GLY A 240 19.90 -2.76 -17.67
CA GLY A 240 21.25 -3.06 -17.18
C GLY A 240 21.27 -3.48 -15.71
N VAL A 241 20.28 -4.28 -15.29
CA VAL A 241 20.12 -4.74 -13.91
C VAL A 241 19.78 -6.23 -13.86
N ARG A 242 19.92 -6.85 -12.69
CA ARG A 242 19.33 -8.16 -12.40
C ARG A 242 18.17 -8.01 -11.43
N PHE A 243 17.06 -8.67 -11.70
CA PHE A 243 15.94 -8.72 -10.80
C PHE A 243 16.02 -9.95 -9.90
N ASP A 244 15.83 -9.71 -8.61
CA ASP A 244 15.65 -10.72 -7.58
C ASP A 244 14.27 -10.49 -6.96
N LEU A 245 13.28 -11.22 -7.48
CA LEU A 245 11.87 -10.95 -7.22
C LEU A 245 11.26 -12.06 -6.39
N HIS A 246 10.63 -11.67 -5.29
CA HIS A 246 9.90 -12.57 -4.41
C HIS A 246 8.43 -12.17 -4.30
N PHE A 247 7.58 -13.18 -4.16
CA PHE A 247 6.18 -13.04 -3.82
C PHE A 247 5.95 -13.58 -2.41
N SER A 248 4.99 -12.98 -1.70
CA SER A 248 4.45 -13.56 -0.49
C SER A 248 2.96 -13.32 -0.40
N THR A 249 2.27 -14.18 0.31
CA THR A 249 0.87 -13.97 0.66
C THR A 249 0.76 -13.50 2.11
N GLN A 250 -0.38 -12.91 2.46
CA GLN A 250 -0.74 -12.73 3.86
C GLN A 250 -0.92 -14.11 4.51
N ARG A 251 -0.46 -14.29 5.76
CA ARG A 251 -0.65 -15.55 6.49
C ARG A 251 -2.08 -15.67 6.99
N SER A 252 -2.64 -16.88 6.90
CA SER A 252 -3.93 -17.21 7.53
C SER A 252 -3.93 -17.02 9.05
N SER A 253 -2.76 -17.06 9.70
CA SER A 253 -2.60 -16.80 11.13
C SER A 253 -2.83 -15.33 11.50
N THR A 254 -2.96 -14.45 10.50
CA THR A 254 -3.35 -13.04 10.67
C THR A 254 -4.79 -12.80 10.23
N ASP A 255 -5.54 -13.87 9.97
CA ASP A 255 -6.97 -13.75 9.75
C ASP A 255 -7.66 -13.40 11.06
N THR A 256 -8.70 -12.59 10.95
CA THR A 256 -9.52 -12.16 12.07
C THR A 256 -10.92 -12.75 11.97
N LEU A 257 -11.56 -12.89 13.13
CA LEU A 257 -12.96 -13.24 13.22
C LEU A 257 -13.86 -12.04 12.87
N ALA A 258 -15.12 -12.34 12.57
CA ALA A 258 -16.16 -11.36 12.33
C ALA A 258 -17.30 -11.53 13.34
N LEU A 259 -17.99 -10.45 13.66
CA LEU A 259 -19.22 -10.47 14.45
C LEU A 259 -20.44 -10.12 13.61
N THR A 260 -21.60 -10.65 13.99
CA THR A 260 -22.90 -10.08 13.60
C THR A 260 -23.11 -8.72 14.28
N PRO A 261 -24.06 -7.89 13.79
CA PRO A 261 -24.44 -6.67 14.49
C PRO A 261 -24.90 -6.90 15.93
N ASP A 262 -25.47 -8.06 16.21
CA ASP A 262 -25.95 -8.49 17.53
C ASP A 262 -24.83 -8.91 18.50
N GLY A 263 -23.58 -9.01 18.01
CA GLY A 263 -22.39 -9.28 18.84
C GLY A 263 -21.99 -10.76 18.94
N ASP A 264 -22.60 -11.65 18.14
CA ASP A 264 -22.26 -13.07 18.07
C ASP A 264 -21.22 -13.36 16.97
N PRO A 265 -20.37 -14.41 17.10
CA PRO A 265 -19.47 -14.82 16.03
C PRO A 265 -20.22 -15.07 14.73
N PHE A 266 -19.78 -14.43 13.65
CA PHE A 266 -20.42 -14.56 12.35
C PHE A 266 -20.18 -15.96 11.79
N ARG A 267 -21.26 -16.71 11.56
CA ARG A 267 -21.24 -18.04 10.94
C ARG A 267 -21.72 -18.02 9.50
N GLN A 268 -21.04 -18.79 8.66
CA GLN A 268 -21.44 -19.06 7.29
C GLN A 268 -22.69 -19.96 7.25
N ASP A 269 -23.27 -20.16 6.06
CA ASP A 269 -24.51 -20.94 5.91
C ASP A 269 -24.33 -22.42 6.28
N ASP A 270 -23.10 -22.93 6.22
CA ASP A 270 -22.70 -24.28 6.66
C ASP A 270 -22.41 -24.36 8.18
N GLY A 271 -22.59 -23.27 8.93
CA GLY A 271 -22.32 -23.19 10.36
C GLY A 271 -20.86 -22.90 10.75
N SER A 272 -19.93 -22.89 9.80
CA SER A 272 -18.50 -22.59 10.06
C SER A 272 -18.26 -21.12 10.41
N LEU A 273 -17.21 -20.83 11.18
CA LEU A 273 -16.78 -19.45 11.45
C LEU A 273 -16.32 -18.74 10.19
N LEU A 274 -16.68 -17.46 10.07
CA LEU A 274 -16.15 -16.59 9.03
C LEU A 274 -14.81 -15.97 9.45
N PHE A 275 -13.76 -16.34 8.71
CA PHE A 275 -12.45 -15.70 8.79
C PHE A 275 -12.30 -14.62 7.71
N ARG A 276 -11.67 -13.50 8.06
CA ARG A 276 -11.39 -12.38 7.18
C ARG A 276 -9.88 -12.07 7.20
N PRO A 277 -9.27 -11.68 6.07
CA PRO A 277 -7.90 -11.19 6.11
C PRO A 277 -7.79 -9.99 7.06
N GLY A 278 -6.84 -9.99 7.99
CA GLY A 278 -6.63 -8.94 9.01
C GLY A 278 -6.13 -7.60 8.51
N GLY A 279 -6.38 -7.24 7.24
CA GLY A 279 -6.05 -5.93 6.66
C GLY A 279 -4.55 -5.69 6.42
N HIS A 280 -4.20 -4.43 6.13
CA HIS A 280 -2.82 -4.05 5.81
C HIS A 280 -1.85 -4.25 6.98
N GLY A 281 -2.34 -4.33 8.22
CA GLY A 281 -1.51 -4.58 9.41
C GLY A 281 -0.79 -5.91 9.39
N ALA A 282 -1.38 -6.91 8.73
CA ALA A 282 -0.75 -8.21 8.55
C ALA A 282 0.51 -8.18 7.68
N LEU A 283 0.75 -7.10 6.93
CA LEU A 283 1.96 -6.93 6.11
C LEU A 283 3.21 -6.70 6.97
N LEU A 284 3.08 -6.35 8.24
CA LEU A 284 4.23 -6.15 9.13
C LEU A 284 5.05 -7.44 9.27
N ASP A 285 4.40 -8.59 9.29
CA ASP A 285 5.06 -9.90 9.31
C ASP A 285 5.82 -10.20 8.02
N ASN A 286 5.25 -9.81 6.86
CA ASN A 286 5.94 -9.92 5.58
C ASN A 286 7.18 -9.02 5.58
N LEU A 287 7.04 -7.80 6.09
CA LEU A 287 8.13 -6.83 6.21
C LEU A 287 9.25 -7.30 7.17
N ASN A 288 8.89 -7.87 8.33
CA ASN A 288 9.82 -8.37 9.36
C ASN A 288 10.74 -9.50 8.84
N ARG A 289 10.31 -10.21 7.78
CA ARG A 289 11.11 -11.26 7.12
C ARG A 289 12.04 -10.73 6.03
N LEU A 290 11.86 -9.48 5.63
CA LEU A 290 12.75 -8.88 4.64
C LEU A 290 14.09 -8.60 5.33
N ASN A 291 15.11 -9.31 4.89
CA ASN A 291 16.47 -9.14 5.39
C ASN A 291 17.18 -7.94 4.72
N GLY A 292 16.49 -6.80 4.58
CA GLY A 292 16.96 -5.61 3.88
C GLY A 292 17.59 -4.57 4.81
N ASP A 293 18.59 -3.85 4.32
CA ASP A 293 19.18 -2.69 5.01
C ASP A 293 18.34 -1.42 4.79
N ILE A 294 17.78 -1.29 3.58
CA ILE A 294 16.89 -0.19 3.17
C ILE A 294 15.69 -0.82 2.44
N ILE A 295 14.49 -0.44 2.85
CA ILE A 295 13.26 -0.92 2.20
C ILE A 295 12.43 0.26 1.72
N PHE A 296 12.16 0.29 0.42
CA PHE A 296 11.22 1.22 -0.17
C PHE A 296 9.82 0.61 -0.16
N VAL A 297 8.84 1.32 0.38
CA VAL A 297 7.43 0.94 0.29
C VAL A 297 6.71 1.89 -0.67
N LYS A 298 5.92 1.33 -1.59
CA LYS A 298 5.05 2.08 -2.51
C LYS A 298 3.87 1.19 -2.91
N ASN A 299 2.67 1.75 -2.98
CA ASN A 299 1.48 1.05 -3.45
C ASN A 299 1.58 0.70 -4.95
N ILE A 300 0.98 -0.44 -5.34
CA ILE A 300 1.01 -0.95 -6.72
C ILE A 300 0.37 -0.01 -7.75
N ASP A 301 -0.56 0.86 -7.31
CA ASP A 301 -1.34 1.72 -8.20
C ASP A 301 -0.78 3.13 -8.37
N ASN A 302 0.27 3.49 -7.62
CA ASN A 302 0.94 4.79 -7.73
C ASN A 302 2.18 4.63 -8.63
N VAL A 303 1.98 4.66 -9.94
CA VAL A 303 3.05 4.58 -10.95
C VAL A 303 2.71 5.48 -12.13
N VAL A 304 3.74 5.99 -12.80
CA VAL A 304 3.60 6.92 -13.93
C VAL A 304 4.45 6.48 -15.13
N PRO A 305 4.16 6.92 -16.36
CA PRO A 305 4.98 6.67 -17.53
C PRO A 305 6.41 7.20 -17.38
N ASP A 306 7.35 6.68 -18.19
CA ASP A 306 8.81 6.92 -18.02
C ASP A 306 9.21 8.40 -17.94
N HIS A 307 8.58 9.26 -18.74
CA HIS A 307 8.88 10.70 -18.76
C HIS A 307 8.46 11.45 -17.50
N LEU A 308 7.57 10.89 -16.68
CA LEU A 308 7.09 11.47 -15.42
C LEU A 308 7.75 10.84 -14.18
N LYS A 309 8.56 9.79 -14.33
CA LYS A 309 9.30 9.16 -13.21
C LYS A 309 10.41 10.02 -12.55
N PRO A 310 11.07 10.99 -13.22
CA PRO A 310 12.24 11.68 -12.63
C PRO A 310 11.99 12.33 -11.25
N PRO A 311 10.88 13.03 -10.98
CA PRO A 311 10.58 13.56 -9.65
C PRO A 311 10.52 12.48 -8.57
N THR A 312 9.80 11.38 -8.82
CA THR A 312 9.73 10.22 -7.91
C THR A 312 11.12 9.67 -7.63
N THR A 313 11.93 9.44 -8.66
CA THR A 313 13.29 8.89 -8.49
C THR A 313 14.19 9.83 -7.70
N ARG A 314 14.14 11.14 -7.99
CA ARG A 314 14.91 12.15 -7.24
C ARG A 314 14.57 12.11 -5.76
N PHE A 315 13.28 12.16 -5.41
CA PHE A 315 12.86 12.18 -4.02
C PHE A 315 13.04 10.84 -3.32
N LYS A 316 12.85 9.69 -3.98
CA LYS A 316 13.16 8.37 -3.41
C LYS A 316 14.61 8.28 -2.97
N LYS A 317 15.55 8.73 -3.81
CA LYS A 317 16.98 8.79 -3.47
C LYS A 317 17.24 9.76 -2.32
N ALA A 318 16.61 10.94 -2.32
CA ALA A 318 16.77 11.91 -1.23
C ALA A 318 16.25 11.37 0.12
N LEU A 319 15.06 10.77 0.15
CA LEU A 319 14.50 10.16 1.37
C LEU A 319 15.41 9.03 1.90
N ALA A 320 15.98 8.21 1.01
CA ALA A 320 16.91 7.17 1.40
C ALA A 320 18.26 7.71 1.88
N GLY A 321 18.75 8.81 1.29
CA GLY A 321 19.90 9.55 1.78
C GLY A 321 19.71 10.09 3.19
N LEU A 322 18.55 10.72 3.43
CA LEU A 322 18.17 11.22 4.75
C LEU A 322 18.07 10.08 5.77
N LEU A 323 17.43 8.96 5.41
CA LEU A 323 17.37 7.76 6.23
C LEU A 323 18.78 7.31 6.64
N LEU A 324 19.70 7.22 5.68
CA LEU A 324 21.09 6.81 5.94
C LEU A 324 21.85 7.80 6.82
N THR A 325 21.57 9.10 6.72
CA THR A 325 22.17 10.12 7.60
C THR A 325 21.67 9.94 9.02
N LEU A 326 20.36 9.99 9.21
CA LEU A 326 19.72 9.87 10.53
C LEU A 326 20.07 8.54 11.21
N GLN A 327 20.05 7.43 10.47
CA GLN A 327 20.40 6.12 11.02
C GLN A 327 21.87 6.08 11.48
N ALA A 328 22.80 6.65 10.71
CA ALA A 328 24.21 6.70 11.10
C ALA A 328 24.42 7.52 12.39
N ASP A 329 23.74 8.66 12.53
CA ASP A 329 23.82 9.49 13.72
C ASP A 329 23.16 8.82 14.93
N THR A 330 22.00 8.19 14.75
CA THR A 330 21.35 7.38 15.78
C THR A 330 22.28 6.27 16.26
N PHE A 331 22.95 5.56 15.35
CA PHE A 331 23.89 4.49 15.70
C PHE A 331 25.13 5.03 16.42
N ARG A 332 25.64 6.20 16.02
CA ARG A 332 26.73 6.88 16.72
C ARG A 332 26.33 7.18 18.17
N TRP A 333 25.15 7.76 18.39
CA TRP A 333 24.66 8.05 19.73
C TRP A 333 24.44 6.80 20.57
N LEU A 334 23.82 5.75 20.02
CA LEU A 334 23.63 4.49 20.74
C LEU A 334 24.96 3.86 21.17
N LYS A 335 25.99 3.93 20.31
CA LYS A 335 27.34 3.46 20.66
C LYS A 335 27.96 4.28 21.79
N LEU A 336 27.90 5.61 21.71
CA LEU A 336 28.41 6.51 22.76
C LEU A 336 27.68 6.29 24.09
N LEU A 337 26.36 6.16 24.04
CA LEU A 337 25.50 5.90 25.19
C LEU A 337 25.59 4.46 25.70
N SER A 338 26.30 3.53 25.04
CA SER A 338 26.49 2.16 25.54
C SER A 338 27.52 2.09 26.68
N VAL A 339 28.41 3.07 26.78
CA VAL A 339 29.45 3.16 27.82
C VAL A 339 29.08 4.27 28.82
N PRO A 340 29.32 4.11 30.13
CA PRO A 340 29.22 5.21 31.08
C PRO A 340 30.02 6.44 30.61
N GLY A 341 29.34 7.55 30.42
CA GLY A 341 29.90 8.81 29.93
C GLY A 341 29.46 10.00 30.76
N ALA A 342 30.01 11.18 30.43
CA ALA A 342 29.66 12.42 31.11
C ALA A 342 28.19 12.81 30.87
N PRO A 343 27.52 13.49 31.83
CA PRO A 343 26.14 13.93 31.68
C PRO A 343 25.86 14.77 30.41
N ALA A 344 26.82 15.60 29.98
CA ALA A 344 26.70 16.43 28.77
C ALA A 344 26.41 15.60 27.49
N MET A 345 26.94 14.39 27.40
CA MET A 345 26.67 13.48 26.28
C MET A 345 25.19 13.07 26.21
N ILE A 346 24.51 12.96 27.35
CA ILE A 346 23.08 12.65 27.41
C ILE A 346 22.27 13.85 26.92
N ASP A 347 22.69 15.06 27.28
CA ASP A 347 22.05 16.31 26.84
C ASP A 347 22.14 16.46 25.32
N GLU A 348 23.32 16.24 24.73
CA GLU A 348 23.52 16.28 23.28
C GLU A 348 22.71 15.20 22.53
N ALA A 349 22.61 13.98 23.08
CA ALA A 349 21.80 12.92 22.49
C ALA A 349 20.29 13.23 22.56
N LEU A 350 19.84 13.86 23.64
CA LEU A 350 18.47 14.35 23.79
C LEU A 350 18.17 15.45 22.77
N GLU A 351 19.10 16.40 22.58
CA GLU A 351 18.98 17.45 21.58
C GLU A 351 18.90 16.88 20.16
N PHE A 352 19.76 15.91 19.82
CA PHE A 352 19.66 15.19 18.55
C PHE A 352 18.28 14.54 18.37
N GLY A 353 17.80 13.81 19.39
CA GLY A 353 16.49 13.18 19.35
C GLY A 353 15.36 14.19 19.12
N GLN A 354 15.43 15.34 19.77
CA GLN A 354 14.43 16.41 19.64
C GLN A 354 14.47 17.08 18.27
N SER A 355 15.66 17.45 17.79
CA SER A 355 15.86 18.28 16.58
C SER A 355 15.81 17.48 15.29
N CYS A 356 16.30 16.23 15.29
CA CYS A 356 16.42 15.42 14.09
C CYS A 356 15.34 14.33 13.98
N LEU A 357 14.83 13.83 15.11
CA LEU A 357 13.85 12.74 15.16
C LEU A 357 12.49 13.16 15.74
N ASN A 358 12.29 14.46 15.98
CA ASN A 358 11.03 15.01 16.50
C ASN A 358 10.60 14.43 17.86
N LEU A 359 11.54 13.95 18.68
CA LEU A 359 11.21 13.43 20.00
C LEU A 359 10.76 14.56 20.94
N LYS A 360 9.59 14.37 21.56
CA LYS A 360 9.12 15.24 22.64
C LYS A 360 9.63 14.69 23.98
N ILE A 361 10.56 15.42 24.59
CA ILE A 361 11.16 15.05 25.88
C ILE A 361 10.25 15.54 27.00
N PRO A 362 9.67 14.64 27.82
CA PRO A 362 8.85 15.04 28.96
C PRO A 362 9.68 15.81 30.00
N GLU A 363 9.05 16.76 30.70
CA GLU A 363 9.71 17.52 31.77
C GLU A 363 10.23 16.61 32.88
N ALA A 364 9.48 15.57 33.22
CA ALA A 364 9.90 14.55 34.18
C ALA A 364 11.23 13.88 33.77
N ILE A 365 11.51 13.72 32.47
CA ILE A 365 12.79 13.19 31.99
C ILE A 365 13.87 14.26 32.04
N ARG A 366 13.57 15.54 31.76
CA ARG A 366 14.56 16.62 31.90
C ARG A 366 15.07 16.74 33.35
N GLN A 367 14.17 16.52 34.32
CA GLN A 367 14.47 16.60 35.75
C GLN A 367 14.96 15.27 36.37
N ALA A 368 14.93 14.16 35.61
CA ALA A 368 15.33 12.85 36.11
C ALA A 368 16.85 12.74 36.34
N SER A 369 17.25 11.73 37.12
CA SER A 369 18.68 11.46 37.32
C SER A 369 19.36 11.00 36.01
N PRO A 370 20.67 11.25 35.82
CA PRO A 370 21.38 10.90 34.58
C PRO A 370 21.19 9.45 34.11
N PRO A 371 21.18 8.42 34.99
CA PRO A 371 20.89 7.04 34.57
C PRO A 371 19.50 6.86 33.93
N HIS A 372 18.46 7.50 34.49
CA HIS A 372 17.10 7.43 33.94
C HIS A 372 17.02 8.15 32.59
N ARG A 373 17.64 9.33 32.48
CA ARG A 373 17.71 10.11 31.23
C ARG A 373 18.39 9.31 30.12
N ARG A 374 19.52 8.66 30.45
CA ARG A 374 20.27 7.79 29.54
C ARG A 374 19.44 6.59 29.09
N SER A 375 18.81 5.88 30.02
CA SER A 375 17.94 4.73 29.70
C SER A 375 16.80 5.15 28.78
N TRP A 376 16.15 6.28 29.07
CA TRP A 376 15.06 6.81 28.26
C TRP A 376 15.50 7.15 26.84
N ILE A 377 16.61 7.88 26.65
CA ILE A 377 17.05 8.25 25.29
C ILE A 377 17.54 7.03 24.51
N ILE A 378 18.16 6.03 25.16
CA ILE A 378 18.50 4.76 24.51
C ILE A 378 17.23 4.05 24.02
N ASP A 379 16.19 3.93 24.86
CA ASP A 379 14.90 3.34 24.48
C ASP A 379 14.25 4.04 23.27
N ARG A 380 14.34 5.38 23.22
CA ARG A 380 13.77 6.16 22.11
C ARG A 380 14.60 6.07 20.83
N LEU A 381 15.93 6.05 20.93
CA LEU A 381 16.80 5.93 19.76
C LEU A 381 16.86 4.50 19.21
N HIS A 382 16.74 3.47 20.06
CA HIS A 382 16.84 2.06 19.69
C HIS A 382 15.53 1.49 19.15
N ARG A 383 15.07 2.07 18.04
CA ARG A 383 13.80 1.73 17.36
C ARG A 383 14.02 1.68 15.85
N PRO A 384 13.19 0.94 15.10
CA PRO A 384 13.16 1.04 13.65
C PRO A 384 12.90 2.49 13.19
N LEU A 385 13.49 2.87 12.05
CA LEU A 385 13.40 4.21 11.50
C LEU A 385 12.59 4.19 10.20
N ARG A 386 11.66 5.13 10.05
CA ARG A 386 10.96 5.39 8.78
C ARG A 386 11.07 6.87 8.40
N VAL A 387 11.44 7.10 7.15
CA VAL A 387 11.37 8.41 6.49
C VAL A 387 10.23 8.34 5.49
N CYS A 388 9.24 9.21 5.66
CA CYS A 388 7.97 9.16 4.95
C CYS A 388 7.82 10.39 4.07
N GLY A 389 7.73 10.21 2.75
CA GLY A 389 7.33 11.28 1.85
C GLY A 389 5.84 11.59 2.04
N VAL A 390 5.50 12.86 2.22
CA VAL A 390 4.12 13.35 2.32
C VAL A 390 3.89 14.47 1.31
N VAL A 391 2.72 14.50 0.69
CA VAL A 391 2.37 15.50 -0.33
C VAL A 391 1.38 16.50 0.25
N GLU A 392 1.33 17.72 -0.28
CA GLU A 392 0.29 18.69 0.09
C GLU A 392 -1.11 18.09 -0.13
N ASN A 393 -2.02 18.32 0.80
CA ASN A 393 -3.36 17.77 0.74
C ASN A 393 -4.28 18.67 -0.10
N ASN A 394 -4.61 18.24 -1.32
CA ASN A 394 -5.52 18.93 -2.23
C ASN A 394 -6.96 18.40 -2.17
N GLY A 395 -7.38 17.88 -1.01
CA GLY A 395 -8.71 17.29 -0.81
C GLY A 395 -8.75 15.77 -1.02
N GLU A 396 -7.59 15.12 -1.02
CA GLU A 396 -7.47 13.66 -1.16
C GLU A 396 -8.03 12.94 0.07
N ALA A 397 -8.82 11.91 -0.17
CA ALA A 397 -9.40 11.09 0.88
C ALA A 397 -8.37 10.06 1.38
N GLY A 398 -8.08 10.08 2.69
CA GLY A 398 -7.25 9.06 3.36
C GLY A 398 -6.47 9.62 4.54
N GLY A 399 -5.37 8.95 4.89
CA GLY A 399 -4.59 9.28 6.09
C GLY A 399 -3.55 10.37 5.89
N GLY A 400 -3.23 11.09 6.96
CA GLY A 400 -2.24 12.18 6.97
C GLY A 400 -1.30 12.13 8.18
N PRO A 401 -0.26 12.97 8.22
CA PRO A 401 0.66 13.06 9.34
C PRO A 401 0.08 13.90 10.50
N PHE A 402 0.06 13.34 11.71
CA PHE A 402 -0.44 14.00 12.92
C PHE A 402 0.48 13.78 14.13
N TRP A 403 0.44 14.73 15.06
CA TRP A 403 0.85 14.51 16.43
C TRP A 403 -0.28 13.79 17.17
N VAL A 404 -0.02 12.59 17.67
CA VAL A 404 -0.98 11.76 18.41
C VAL A 404 -0.55 11.63 19.86
N ARG A 405 -1.48 11.85 20.78
CA ARG A 405 -1.27 11.72 22.23
C ARG A 405 -1.58 10.30 22.69
N HIS A 406 -0.72 9.77 23.57
CA HIS A 406 -0.80 8.40 24.09
C HIS A 406 -0.91 8.44 25.62
N GLY A 407 -2.13 8.66 26.13
CA GLY A 407 -2.35 8.88 27.57
C GLY A 407 -1.46 10.02 28.09
N ASP A 408 -0.67 9.72 29.12
CA ASP A 408 0.28 10.66 29.74
C ASP A 408 1.65 10.74 29.05
N GLN A 409 1.87 9.96 27.98
CA GLN A 409 3.12 10.04 27.22
C GLN A 409 3.15 11.27 26.31
N PRO A 410 4.34 11.80 26.00
CA PRO A 410 4.48 12.86 25.02
C PRO A 410 3.89 12.47 23.66
N PRO A 411 3.33 13.44 22.91
CA PRO A 411 2.78 13.14 21.61
C PRO A 411 3.88 12.67 20.65
N SER A 412 3.49 11.77 19.74
CA SER A 412 4.38 11.18 18.73
C SER A 412 3.81 11.39 17.33
N LEU A 413 4.70 11.36 16.33
CA LEU A 413 4.33 11.47 14.92
C LEU A 413 3.73 10.16 14.41
N GLN A 414 2.52 10.23 13.86
CA GLN A 414 1.80 9.08 13.30
C GLN A 414 1.17 9.42 11.96
N ILE A 415 0.96 8.38 11.14
CA ILE A 415 0.03 8.45 10.02
C ILE A 415 -1.34 8.03 10.56
N VAL A 416 -2.31 8.92 10.48
CA VAL A 416 -3.66 8.70 11.01
C VAL A 416 -4.68 8.71 9.88
N GLU A 417 -5.50 7.66 9.81
CA GLU A 417 -6.66 7.59 8.94
C GLU A 417 -7.89 8.22 9.62
N GLY A 418 -8.77 8.84 8.84
CA GLY A 418 -9.94 9.53 9.40
C GLY A 418 -10.88 8.62 10.20
N SER A 419 -10.95 7.33 9.86
CA SER A 419 -11.72 6.31 10.58
C SER A 419 -11.22 6.04 12.01
N ALA A 420 -9.97 6.39 12.33
CA ALA A 420 -9.38 6.20 13.65
C ALA A 420 -9.75 7.33 14.64
N VAL A 421 -10.48 8.35 14.20
CA VAL A 421 -10.76 9.56 14.97
C VAL A 421 -12.25 9.68 15.23
N ASP A 422 -12.60 10.04 16.47
CA ASP A 422 -13.99 10.12 16.92
C ASP A 422 -14.82 11.08 16.03
N PRO A 423 -15.84 10.58 15.30
CA PRO A 423 -16.68 11.40 14.44
C PRO A 423 -17.57 12.37 15.22
N SER A 424 -17.85 12.09 16.49
CA SER A 424 -18.70 12.92 17.35
C SER A 424 -17.94 14.10 17.98
N SER A 425 -16.61 14.02 18.07
CA SER A 425 -15.78 15.05 18.68
C SER A 425 -15.48 16.19 17.71
N SER A 426 -16.20 17.31 17.86
CA SER A 426 -16.01 18.51 17.02
C SER A 426 -14.57 19.03 17.00
N ARG A 427 -13.87 18.93 18.14
CA ARG A 427 -12.45 19.30 18.28
C ARG A 427 -11.54 18.38 17.47
N GLN A 428 -11.71 17.07 17.59
CA GLN A 428 -10.89 16.10 16.85
C GLN A 428 -11.13 16.21 15.34
N GLN A 429 -12.39 16.37 14.94
CA GLN A 429 -12.77 16.62 13.56
C GLN A 429 -12.20 17.93 13.01
N LYS A 430 -12.02 18.96 13.85
CA LYS A 430 -11.30 20.19 13.45
C LYS A 430 -9.83 19.90 13.13
N HIS A 431 -9.14 19.12 13.97
CA HIS A 431 -7.74 18.73 13.70
C HIS A 431 -7.61 17.97 12.38
N LEU A 432 -8.50 16.99 12.11
CA LEU A 432 -8.52 16.26 10.83
C LEU A 432 -8.71 17.19 9.64
N ARG A 433 -9.70 18.09 9.68
CA ARG A 433 -9.97 19.04 8.58
C ARG A 433 -8.86 20.07 8.38
N SER A 434 -8.01 20.29 9.37
CA SER A 434 -6.85 21.18 9.29
C SER A 434 -5.58 20.48 8.80
N ALA A 435 -5.65 19.23 8.35
CA ALA A 435 -4.52 18.52 7.76
C ALA A 435 -4.00 19.25 6.52
N THR A 436 -2.71 19.59 6.53
CA THR A 436 -2.06 20.28 5.41
C THR A 436 -1.45 19.32 4.40
N HIS A 437 -1.20 18.08 4.81
CA HIS A 437 -0.51 17.05 4.02
C HIS A 437 -1.23 15.71 4.10
N PHE A 438 -0.96 14.88 3.10
CA PHE A 438 -1.50 13.55 2.91
C PHE A 438 -0.37 12.52 2.83
N ASN A 439 -0.63 11.29 3.27
CA ASN A 439 0.32 10.17 3.16
C ASN A 439 0.12 9.36 1.86
N PRO A 440 0.99 9.50 0.85
CA PRO A 440 0.94 8.73 -0.39
C PRO A 440 1.40 7.26 -0.23
N VAL A 441 1.78 6.84 0.98
CA VAL A 441 2.47 5.57 1.24
C VAL A 441 3.81 5.52 0.49
N ASP A 442 4.57 6.61 0.57
CA ASP A 442 5.96 6.70 0.13
C ASP A 442 6.86 6.59 1.35
N LEU A 443 7.36 5.38 1.65
CA LEU A 443 8.17 5.13 2.84
C LEU A 443 9.55 4.59 2.46
N VAL A 444 10.57 5.02 3.18
CA VAL A 444 11.90 4.41 3.19
C VAL A 444 12.21 3.99 4.62
N LEU A 445 12.47 2.69 4.81
CA LEU A 445 12.57 2.07 6.13
C LEU A 445 14.00 1.56 6.39
N GLY A 446 14.46 1.74 7.63
CA GLY A 446 15.65 1.10 8.19
C GLY A 446 15.26 0.15 9.31
N LEU A 447 15.51 -1.15 9.12
CA LEU A 447 15.00 -2.22 10.00
C LEU A 447 16.06 -2.90 10.86
N ARG A 448 17.31 -2.43 10.81
CA ARG A 448 18.42 -2.98 11.59
C ARG A 448 18.81 -2.05 12.72
N ASP A 449 19.27 -2.64 13.82
CA ASP A 449 19.88 -1.92 14.92
C ASP A 449 21.33 -1.52 14.63
N PHE A 450 21.94 -0.83 15.60
CA PHE A 450 23.32 -0.35 15.51
C PHE A 450 24.40 -1.46 15.55
N GLN A 451 23.99 -2.69 15.85
CA GLN A 451 24.82 -3.91 15.83
C GLN A 451 24.62 -4.72 14.53
N GLY A 452 23.65 -4.33 13.69
CA GLY A 452 23.30 -5.00 12.43
C GLY A 452 22.23 -6.08 12.57
N HIS A 453 21.68 -6.30 13.76
CA HIS A 453 20.59 -7.26 13.95
C HIS A 453 19.26 -6.67 13.46
N PRO A 454 18.39 -7.47 12.84
CA PRO A 454 17.04 -7.02 12.50
C PRO A 454 16.22 -6.78 13.77
N PHE A 455 15.45 -5.70 13.80
CA PHE A 455 14.44 -5.49 14.84
C PHE A 455 13.29 -6.48 14.67
N ASP A 456 12.75 -6.98 15.78
CA ASP A 456 11.43 -7.61 15.77
C ASP A 456 10.35 -6.53 15.72
N LEU A 457 9.81 -6.27 14.52
CA LEU A 457 8.89 -5.16 14.30
C LEU A 457 7.60 -5.23 15.14
N ARG A 458 7.19 -6.44 15.57
CA ARG A 458 6.01 -6.67 16.42
C ARG A 458 6.12 -6.00 17.79
N ARG A 459 7.34 -5.72 18.25
CA ARG A 459 7.60 -5.00 19.50
C ARG A 459 7.37 -3.50 19.40
N PHE A 460 7.15 -2.98 18.20
CA PHE A 460 7.02 -1.55 17.93
C PHE A 460 5.64 -1.17 17.35
N THR A 461 4.65 -2.05 17.55
CA THR A 461 3.24 -1.80 17.20
C THR A 461 2.46 -1.23 18.38
N ASP A 462 1.39 -0.52 18.09
CA ASP A 462 0.32 -0.24 19.05
C ASP A 462 -0.79 -1.29 18.86
N PRO A 463 -0.97 -2.25 19.79
CA PRO A 463 -1.98 -3.30 19.66
C PRO A 463 -3.41 -2.77 19.79
N GLU A 464 -3.62 -1.59 20.39
CA GLU A 464 -4.94 -0.98 20.54
C GLU A 464 -5.38 -0.22 19.28
N ALA A 465 -4.44 0.10 18.38
CA ALA A 465 -4.69 0.79 17.12
C ALA A 465 -5.26 -0.14 16.02
N VAL A 466 -6.12 -1.08 16.41
CA VAL A 466 -6.91 -1.94 15.53
C VAL A 466 -8.09 -1.19 14.91
N PHE A 467 -8.56 -1.65 13.75
CA PHE A 467 -9.72 -1.05 13.07
C PHE A 467 -10.91 -2.01 13.08
N ILE A 468 -12.10 -1.49 13.34
CA ILE A 468 -13.35 -2.23 13.14
C ILE A 468 -14.06 -1.66 11.93
N SER A 469 -14.32 -2.51 10.94
CA SER A 469 -15.01 -2.13 9.70
C SER A 469 -16.35 -2.85 9.59
N SER A 470 -17.39 -2.12 9.19
CA SER A 470 -18.67 -2.71 8.80
C SER A 470 -18.59 -3.20 7.35
N LYS A 471 -18.97 -4.45 7.12
CA LYS A 471 -18.99 -5.09 5.80
C LYS A 471 -20.29 -5.89 5.66
N THR A 472 -20.56 -6.37 4.45
CA THR A 472 -21.69 -7.26 4.17
C THR A 472 -21.17 -8.50 3.45
N LYS A 473 -21.65 -9.69 3.84
CA LYS A 473 -21.37 -10.97 3.15
C LYS A 473 -22.67 -11.72 2.95
N GLY A 474 -22.99 -12.06 1.69
CA GLY A 474 -24.22 -12.78 1.37
C GLY A 474 -25.50 -12.03 1.78
N GLY A 475 -25.49 -10.70 1.73
CA GLY A 475 -26.61 -9.86 2.18
C GLY A 475 -26.74 -9.70 3.70
N ARG A 476 -25.88 -10.33 4.50
CA ARG A 476 -25.83 -10.18 5.96
C ARG A 476 -24.71 -9.23 6.38
N ASP A 477 -25.04 -8.30 7.27
CA ASP A 477 -24.06 -7.35 7.81
C ASP A 477 -23.14 -8.02 8.82
N LEU A 478 -21.90 -7.53 8.89
CA LEU A 478 -20.89 -8.00 9.81
C LEU A 478 -19.92 -6.89 10.21
N LYS A 479 -19.33 -7.03 11.39
CA LYS A 479 -18.17 -6.26 11.85
C LYS A 479 -16.91 -7.11 11.70
N ALA A 480 -15.88 -6.59 11.06
CA ALA A 480 -14.60 -7.25 10.89
C ALA A 480 -13.47 -6.44 11.54
N LEU A 481 -12.61 -7.14 12.29
CA LEU A 481 -11.42 -6.57 12.90
C LEU A 481 -10.29 -6.55 11.87
N GLU A 482 -9.51 -5.49 11.85
CA GLU A 482 -8.27 -5.41 11.09
C GLU A 482 -7.13 -5.10 12.07
N HIS A 483 -6.01 -5.79 11.91
CA HIS A 483 -4.81 -5.56 12.71
C HIS A 483 -4.32 -4.12 12.52
N PRO A 484 -3.51 -3.59 13.47
CA PRO A 484 -2.93 -2.26 13.33
C PRO A 484 -2.22 -2.12 11.99
N GLY A 485 -2.70 -1.22 11.14
CA GLY A 485 -2.26 -1.10 9.76
C GLY A 485 -0.75 -0.88 9.62
N LEU A 486 -0.16 -1.31 8.49
CA LEU A 486 1.29 -1.32 8.31
C LEU A 486 1.92 0.05 8.60
N TRP A 487 1.32 1.14 8.12
CA TRP A 487 1.82 2.49 8.33
C TRP A 487 1.10 3.26 9.44
N ASN A 488 0.00 2.70 9.98
CA ASN A 488 -0.90 3.26 10.98
C ASN A 488 -1.08 2.27 12.14
N GLY A 489 -0.51 2.54 13.31
CA GLY A 489 -0.57 1.62 14.46
C GLY A 489 0.50 0.52 14.42
N GLY A 490 0.66 -0.20 13.29
CA GLY A 490 1.72 -1.21 13.11
C GLY A 490 3.15 -0.63 13.12
N MET A 491 3.26 0.69 12.96
CA MET A 491 4.51 1.45 13.08
C MET A 491 4.45 2.52 14.20
N ALA A 492 3.58 2.34 15.19
CA ALA A 492 3.33 3.38 16.21
C ALA A 492 4.56 3.75 17.02
N HIS A 493 5.45 2.80 17.31
CA HIS A 493 6.63 3.05 18.14
C HIS A 493 7.92 3.10 17.32
N TRP A 494 7.83 3.63 16.10
CA TRP A 494 8.98 3.84 15.22
C TRP A 494 9.49 5.28 15.31
N ASN A 495 10.79 5.46 15.08
CA ASN A 495 11.32 6.80 14.80
C ASN A 495 10.77 7.23 13.43
N THR A 496 9.99 8.30 13.41
CA THR A 496 9.23 8.74 12.24
C THR A 496 9.64 10.14 11.84
N VAL A 497 10.01 10.32 10.58
CA VAL A 497 10.35 11.62 10.01
C VAL A 497 9.53 11.82 8.75
N PHE A 498 8.67 12.83 8.73
CA PHE A 498 7.92 13.23 7.55
C PHE A 498 8.71 14.24 6.73
N VAL A 499 8.72 14.06 5.42
CA VAL A 499 9.37 14.95 4.47
C VAL A 499 8.36 15.35 3.41
N GLU A 500 8.19 16.64 3.19
CA GLU A 500 7.37 17.13 2.08
C GLU A 500 8.01 16.74 0.74
N VAL A 501 7.21 16.15 -0.15
CA VAL A 501 7.60 15.77 -1.51
C VAL A 501 6.62 16.36 -2.52
N PRO A 502 7.01 16.55 -3.79
CA PRO A 502 6.14 17.14 -4.80
C PRO A 502 4.89 16.30 -5.06
N PRO A 503 3.73 16.93 -5.33
CA PRO A 503 2.50 16.22 -5.68
C PRO A 503 2.66 15.23 -6.85
N GLU A 504 3.51 15.52 -7.83
CA GLU A 504 3.74 14.64 -8.99
C GLU A 504 4.32 13.26 -8.62
N THR A 505 4.81 13.08 -7.38
CA THR A 505 5.25 11.77 -6.87
C THR A 505 4.08 10.84 -6.48
N PHE A 506 2.85 11.37 -6.54
CA PHE A 506 1.62 10.70 -6.18
C PHE A 506 0.57 10.77 -7.29
N ALA A 507 0.48 9.70 -8.08
CA ALA A 507 -0.51 9.52 -9.15
C ALA A 507 -1.17 8.13 -9.01
N PRO A 508 -2.07 7.94 -8.02
CA PRO A 508 -2.73 6.65 -7.83
C PRO A 508 -3.91 6.46 -8.78
N VAL A 509 -4.10 5.23 -9.26
CA VAL A 509 -5.29 4.86 -10.05
C VAL A 509 -6.36 4.26 -9.14
N LYS A 510 -7.42 5.00 -8.82
CA LYS A 510 -8.55 4.54 -7.99
C LYS A 510 -9.72 4.02 -8.82
N THR A 511 -10.01 4.66 -9.95
CA THR A 511 -11.01 4.28 -10.95
C THR A 511 -10.33 4.04 -12.30
N VAL A 512 -10.97 3.30 -13.21
CA VAL A 512 -10.41 3.10 -14.56
C VAL A 512 -10.19 4.41 -15.30
N LEU A 513 -11.02 5.43 -15.06
CA LEU A 513 -10.92 6.74 -15.69
C LEU A 513 -9.69 7.52 -15.25
N ASP A 514 -9.07 7.18 -14.12
CA ASP A 514 -7.84 7.83 -13.66
C ASP A 514 -6.69 7.60 -14.65
N LEU A 515 -6.71 6.50 -15.42
CA LEU A 515 -5.75 6.27 -16.50
C LEU A 515 -5.87 7.26 -17.68
N LEU A 516 -6.92 8.08 -17.70
CA LEU A 516 -7.09 9.15 -18.69
C LEU A 516 -6.52 10.50 -18.21
N ARG A 517 -6.07 10.61 -16.96
CA ARG A 517 -5.44 11.82 -16.45
C ARG A 517 -4.03 11.97 -17.02
N ASP A 518 -3.53 13.20 -17.09
CA ASP A 518 -2.26 13.50 -17.74
C ASP A 518 -1.07 12.77 -17.09
N GLU A 519 -1.16 12.45 -15.80
CA GLU A 519 -0.15 11.68 -15.07
C GLU A 519 0.03 10.24 -15.57
N HIS A 520 -0.95 9.71 -16.33
CA HIS A 520 -0.94 8.35 -16.87
C HIS A 520 -0.83 8.30 -18.39
N ARG A 521 -0.76 9.46 -19.07
CA ARG A 521 -0.76 9.53 -20.53
C ARG A 521 0.65 9.58 -21.09
N ALA A 522 0.91 8.78 -22.11
CA ALA A 522 2.10 8.93 -22.93
C ALA A 522 1.91 10.08 -23.93
N HIS A 523 2.90 10.97 -24.05
CA HIS A 523 2.92 11.99 -25.12
C HIS A 523 3.29 11.43 -26.50
N LEU A 524 3.72 10.16 -26.57
CA LEU A 524 4.07 9.49 -27.81
C LEU A 524 3.07 8.38 -28.08
N ALA A 525 2.27 8.55 -29.13
CA ALA A 525 1.40 7.50 -29.65
C ALA A 525 2.27 6.33 -30.13
N PHE A 526 2.07 5.15 -29.54
CA PHE A 526 2.59 3.90 -30.06
C PHE A 526 2.04 3.69 -31.48
N ARG A 527 2.93 3.42 -32.44
CA ARG A 527 2.61 3.05 -33.82
C ARG A 527 3.49 1.86 -34.20
N ASP A 528 3.15 0.67 -33.70
CA ASP A 528 3.64 -0.56 -34.31
C ASP A 528 2.57 -1.67 -34.25
N PRO A 529 1.91 -2.00 -35.39
CA PRO A 529 0.95 -3.10 -35.47
C PRO A 529 1.61 -4.50 -35.55
N GLY A 530 2.94 -4.63 -35.40
CA GLY A 530 3.68 -5.87 -35.65
C GLY A 530 3.90 -6.84 -34.48
N HIS A 531 3.56 -6.47 -33.23
CA HIS A 531 3.83 -7.32 -32.06
C HIS A 531 2.54 -7.86 -31.42
N PHE A 532 2.33 -9.18 -31.51
CA PHE A 532 1.21 -9.88 -30.87
C PHE A 532 1.50 -10.08 -29.37
N TRP A 533 0.69 -9.47 -28.52
CA TRP A 533 0.71 -9.64 -27.07
C TRP A 533 -0.23 -10.77 -26.66
N ASP A 534 0.30 -11.96 -26.40
CA ASP A 534 -0.44 -13.02 -25.71
C ASP A 534 -0.31 -12.82 -24.19
N LEU A 535 -1.31 -12.19 -23.57
CA LEU A 535 -1.51 -12.37 -22.13
C LEU A 535 -1.81 -13.86 -21.90
N PRO A 536 -1.19 -14.54 -20.92
CA PRO A 536 -1.53 -15.93 -20.63
C PRO A 536 -2.97 -16.00 -20.15
N VAL A 537 -3.88 -16.33 -21.06
CA VAL A 537 -5.28 -16.66 -20.77
C VAL A 537 -5.23 -18.03 -20.11
N GLY A 538 -5.73 -18.12 -18.87
CA GLY A 538 -5.70 -19.34 -18.09
C GLY A 538 -6.30 -20.50 -18.88
N ALA A 539 -5.47 -21.47 -19.25
CA ALA A 539 -5.93 -22.70 -19.85
C ALA A 539 -6.82 -23.44 -18.83
N ALA A 540 -8.09 -23.62 -19.16
CA ALA A 540 -8.92 -24.60 -18.49
C ALA A 540 -8.28 -25.99 -18.68
N PRO A 541 -8.33 -26.89 -17.67
CA PRO A 541 -7.77 -28.22 -17.83
C PRO A 541 -8.61 -28.98 -18.86
N ALA A 542 -8.04 -29.22 -20.04
CA ALA A 542 -8.62 -30.12 -21.03
C ALA A 542 -8.67 -31.53 -20.41
N GLY A 543 -9.87 -32.07 -20.27
CA GLY A 543 -10.11 -33.44 -19.85
C GLY A 543 -9.40 -34.41 -20.79
N LYS A 544 -8.59 -35.31 -20.22
CA LYS A 544 -7.99 -36.42 -20.94
C LYS A 544 -9.10 -37.40 -21.34
N GLU A 545 -9.33 -37.55 -22.63
CA GLU A 545 -9.95 -38.77 -23.17
C GLU A 545 -8.98 -39.94 -22.96
N ALA A 546 -9.49 -41.04 -22.41
CA ALA A 546 -8.78 -42.30 -22.26
C ALA A 546 -8.98 -43.15 -23.53
N PRO A 547 -7.94 -43.83 -24.05
CA PRO A 547 -8.12 -44.72 -25.18
C PRO A 547 -8.66 -46.08 -24.72
N LYS A 548 -9.56 -46.66 -25.53
CA LYS A 548 -9.76 -48.10 -25.64
C LYS A 548 -9.24 -48.55 -26.99
#